data_AF-A0A840GC10-F1
#
_entry.id   AF-A0A840GC10-F1
#
_cell.length_a   1.000
_cell.length_b   1.000
_cell.length_c   1.000
_cell.angle_alpha   90.00
_cell.angle_beta   90.00
_cell.angle_gamma   90.00
#
_symmetry.space_group_name_H-M   'P 1'
#
loop_
_entity.id
_entity.type
_entity.pdbx_description
1 polymer ?
#
loop_
_entity_poly.entity_id
_entity_poly.type
_entity_poly.pdbx_seq_one_letter_code
_entity_poly.pdbx_strand_id
1 'polypeptide(L)'
;MEEKESLVERNPASEEAQVQSSEEGVAHSRRRLFRQGAAVVAVTLVSRPVLAWHCKSPSAWGSEQLNPNTSLKTNAGHASYADETWTIDNWVNNTSRNSFGQPWGKLKSSYSKVYDKTNKTGGQFDFRKVTVGKLFSTVGALTRPSGMSDTDIVVNVLNTKDFRSYVIVAQLNYLLLAPLATPNDLDRCVTLVELKEMATGTYTPPNMRHVVWGQGQIIEYLNNNWIVVP
;
A
#
# COMPACT_ATOMS: atom_id res chain seq x y z
N MET A 1 82.64 -23.16 38.07
CA MET A 1 81.20 -23.46 38.15
C MET A 1 80.46 -22.30 37.49
N GLU A 2 80.60 -22.13 36.17
CA GLU A 2 80.12 -23.03 35.08
C GLU A 2 78.58 -23.00 35.07
N GLU A 3 77.89 -22.25 34.20
CA GLU A 3 77.88 -22.14 32.72
C GLU A 3 76.86 -23.10 32.07
N LYS A 4 76.28 -22.67 30.91
CA LYS A 4 75.46 -23.40 29.90
C LYS A 4 73.93 -23.38 30.11
N GLU A 5 73.06 -23.44 29.10
CA GLU A 5 73.08 -23.32 27.60
C GLU A 5 71.58 -23.14 27.16
N SER A 6 71.13 -22.61 26.01
CA SER A 6 71.71 -21.87 24.87
C SER A 6 70.61 -21.39 23.87
N LEU A 7 70.87 -20.32 23.09
CA LEU A 7 70.22 -19.99 21.77
C LEU A 7 68.71 -19.57 21.81
N VAL A 8 68.12 -18.82 20.86
CA VAL A 8 68.34 -18.69 19.40
C VAL A 8 68.27 -17.23 18.90
N GLU A 9 68.98 -16.98 17.80
CA GLU A 9 69.24 -15.73 17.10
C GLU A 9 68.26 -15.42 15.94
N ARG A 10 67.93 -14.13 15.70
CA ARG A 10 67.94 -13.45 14.36
C ARG A 10 67.37 -12.02 14.39
N ASN A 11 68.24 -11.06 14.06
CA ASN A 11 67.99 -9.69 13.56
C ASN A 11 68.56 -9.64 12.10
N PRO A 12 68.29 -8.64 11.22
CA PRO A 12 68.28 -7.17 11.42
C PRO A 12 66.91 -6.50 11.10
N ALA A 13 66.58 -5.31 11.65
CA ALA A 13 67.02 -3.96 11.25
C ALA A 13 66.64 -3.61 9.79
N SER A 14 66.00 -2.48 9.45
CA SER A 14 65.71 -1.24 10.20
C SER A 14 64.31 -0.66 9.77
N GLU A 15 63.86 0.57 10.04
CA GLU A 15 64.48 1.79 10.62
C GLU A 15 63.48 2.76 11.29
N GLU A 16 64.06 3.81 11.86
CA GLU A 16 63.59 5.10 12.41
C GLU A 16 62.59 5.92 11.56
N ALA A 17 61.87 6.94 12.05
CA ALA A 17 61.78 7.56 13.38
C ALA A 17 60.42 8.27 13.63
N GLN A 18 60.26 8.77 14.85
CA GLN A 18 59.14 9.55 15.43
C GLN A 18 58.84 10.87 14.67
N VAL A 19 57.64 11.44 14.87
CA VAL A 19 57.44 12.76 15.55
C VAL A 19 56.02 12.81 16.13
N GLN A 20 55.88 13.23 17.39
CA GLN A 20 54.61 13.63 18.01
C GLN A 20 54.35 15.13 17.78
N SER A 21 53.09 15.55 17.63
CA SER A 21 52.40 16.36 18.65
C SER A 21 51.01 16.83 18.21
N SER A 22 50.21 17.21 19.21
CA SER A 22 48.83 17.67 19.16
C SER A 22 48.70 19.17 18.84
N GLU A 23 47.61 19.58 18.18
CA GLU A 23 46.48 20.30 18.83
C GLU A 23 45.35 20.61 17.83
N GLU A 24 44.16 20.95 18.34
CA GLU A 24 42.91 21.06 17.58
C GLU A 24 42.76 22.42 16.86
N GLY A 25 42.10 22.42 15.69
CA GLY A 25 41.76 23.62 14.93
C GLY A 25 40.44 23.46 14.17
N VAL A 26 39.52 24.41 14.36
CA VAL A 26 38.11 24.28 13.97
C VAL A 26 37.88 24.38 12.45
N ALA A 27 37.11 23.40 11.95
CA ALA A 27 36.33 23.35 10.71
C ALA A 27 36.59 24.36 9.57
N HIS A 28 36.96 23.85 8.38
CA HIS A 28 36.22 24.19 7.16
C HIS A 28 36.38 23.17 6.02
N SER A 29 35.26 22.98 5.30
CA SER A 29 35.09 22.33 4.00
C SER A 29 36.31 22.36 3.06
N ARG A 30 36.72 21.19 2.57
CA ARG A 30 37.08 20.99 1.15
C ARG A 30 36.98 19.52 0.74
N ARG A 31 36.00 19.28 -0.14
CA ARG A 31 35.73 18.05 -0.89
C ARG A 31 37.02 17.29 -1.25
N ARG A 32 37.17 16.04 -0.79
CA ARG A 32 38.07 15.09 -1.46
C ARG A 32 37.41 14.71 -2.78
N LEU A 33 37.74 15.50 -3.79
CA LEU A 33 37.17 15.44 -5.13
C LEU A 33 37.70 14.17 -5.79
N PHE A 34 36.90 13.09 -5.79
CA PHE A 34 37.20 11.87 -6.52
C PHE A 34 37.28 12.20 -8.02
N ARG A 35 38.50 12.43 -8.50
CA ARG A 35 38.77 12.65 -9.92
C ARG A 35 38.60 11.33 -10.66
N GLN A 36 37.48 11.25 -11.37
CA GLN A 36 37.29 10.60 -12.67
C GLN A 36 37.96 9.22 -12.87
N GLY A 37 37.12 8.18 -12.93
CA GLY A 37 37.55 6.82 -13.28
C GLY A 37 36.41 5.84 -13.64
N ALA A 38 35.18 6.16 -13.25
CA ALA A 38 33.98 5.50 -13.75
C ALA A 38 32.79 6.47 -13.67
N ALA A 39 31.85 6.36 -14.61
CA ALA A 39 30.56 7.05 -14.49
C ALA A 39 29.72 6.35 -13.41
N VAL A 40 29.99 6.66 -12.15
CA VAL A 40 29.05 6.37 -11.07
C VAL A 40 27.85 7.29 -11.29
N VAL A 41 26.91 6.82 -12.11
CA VAL A 41 25.53 7.27 -12.05
C VAL A 41 25.12 7.00 -10.61
N ALA A 42 25.10 8.05 -9.80
CA ALA A 42 24.46 8.03 -8.50
C ALA A 42 22.97 7.91 -8.76
N VAL A 43 22.53 6.68 -9.06
CA VAL A 43 21.12 6.32 -9.01
C VAL A 43 20.73 6.48 -7.56
N THR A 44 20.20 7.66 -7.24
CA THR A 44 19.29 7.79 -6.11
C THR A 44 18.14 6.84 -6.43
N LEU A 45 18.22 5.63 -5.87
CA LEU A 45 17.19 4.60 -5.94
C LEU A 45 15.97 5.06 -5.12
N VAL A 46 15.32 6.12 -5.62
CA VAL A 46 13.89 6.37 -5.46
C VAL A 46 13.13 5.51 -6.47
N SER A 47 13.69 4.35 -6.84
CA SER A 47 12.91 3.21 -7.27
C SER A 47 12.01 2.81 -6.10
N ARG A 48 10.82 3.42 -6.05
CA ARG A 48 9.66 2.73 -5.50
C ARG A 48 9.70 1.32 -6.10
N PRO A 49 9.83 0.25 -5.30
CA PRO A 49 9.87 -1.10 -5.84
C PRO A 49 8.63 -1.30 -6.71
N VAL A 50 8.85 -1.55 -8.00
CA VAL A 50 7.85 -1.38 -9.07
C VAL A 50 6.63 -2.29 -8.93
N LEU A 51 6.69 -3.28 -8.02
CA LEU A 51 5.68 -4.31 -7.80
C LEU A 51 5.45 -4.63 -6.30
N ALA A 52 5.75 -3.72 -5.37
CA ALA A 52 5.47 -3.95 -3.95
C ALA A 52 4.22 -3.18 -3.49
N TRP A 53 3.15 -3.92 -3.19
CA TRP A 53 2.03 -3.37 -2.45
C TRP A 53 2.49 -2.94 -1.05
N HIS A 54 2.61 -1.64 -0.81
CA HIS A 54 2.89 -1.08 0.51
C HIS A 54 1.59 -0.90 1.30
N CYS A 55 1.18 -1.96 1.97
CA CYS A 55 0.03 -1.98 2.88
C CYS A 55 0.31 -1.17 4.16
N LYS A 56 -0.04 0.12 4.18
CA LYS A 56 0.03 0.98 5.37
C LYS A 56 -1.34 1.09 6.01
N SER A 57 -1.39 0.96 7.34
CA SER A 57 -2.62 1.24 8.09
C SER A 57 -2.99 2.73 7.98
N PRO A 58 -4.27 3.12 8.15
CA PRO A 58 -4.65 4.51 8.04
C PRO A 58 -3.91 5.41 9.05
N SER A 59 -3.60 4.84 10.22
CA SER A 59 -2.77 5.49 11.25
C SER A 59 -1.30 5.66 10.83
N ALA A 60 -0.71 4.71 10.11
CA ALA A 60 0.67 4.86 9.61
C ALA A 60 0.74 5.91 8.48
N TRP A 61 -0.20 5.87 7.53
CA TRP A 61 -0.23 6.79 6.38
C TRP A 61 -0.50 8.25 6.79
N GLY A 62 -1.47 8.50 7.67
CA GLY A 62 -1.73 9.86 8.17
C GLY A 62 -0.54 10.44 8.98
N SER A 63 0.21 9.59 9.68
CA SER A 63 1.38 10.02 10.45
C SER A 63 2.52 10.47 9.52
N GLU A 64 2.67 9.79 8.38
CA GLU A 64 3.61 10.16 7.31
C GLU A 64 3.19 11.46 6.59
N GLN A 65 1.88 11.70 6.40
CA GLN A 65 1.40 12.98 5.89
C GLN A 65 1.70 14.14 6.85
N LEU A 66 1.58 13.94 8.17
CA LEU A 66 1.90 14.96 9.17
C LEU A 66 3.40 15.19 9.34
N ASN A 67 4.22 14.14 9.27
CA ASN A 67 5.67 14.24 9.44
C ASN A 67 6.39 13.21 8.53
N PRO A 68 6.88 13.63 7.34
CA PRO A 68 7.49 12.71 6.39
C PRO A 68 8.80 12.07 6.90
N ASN A 69 9.42 12.61 7.96
CA ASN A 69 10.65 12.06 8.54
C ASN A 69 10.41 10.88 9.51
N THR A 70 9.17 10.56 9.88
CA THR A 70 8.88 9.45 10.82
C THR A 70 8.67 8.09 10.13
N SER A 71 8.33 8.07 8.83
CA SER A 71 7.78 6.86 8.19
C SER A 71 8.78 5.72 7.97
N LEU A 72 10.09 6.01 7.87
CA LEU A 72 11.11 4.99 7.65
C LEU A 72 11.22 3.97 8.79
N LYS A 73 10.86 4.34 10.03
CA LYS A 73 10.79 3.38 11.15
C LYS A 73 9.51 2.57 11.17
N THR A 74 8.37 3.16 10.79
CA THR A 74 7.07 2.47 10.83
C THR A 74 6.92 1.45 9.70
N ASN A 75 7.60 1.63 8.56
CA ASN A 75 7.57 0.67 7.45
C ASN A 75 8.36 -0.64 7.72
N ALA A 76 9.16 -0.70 8.78
CA ALA A 76 9.94 -1.88 9.13
C ALA A 76 9.04 -3.01 9.69
N GLY A 77 8.64 -3.94 8.82
CA GLY A 77 7.77 -5.08 9.16
C GLY A 77 6.44 -5.13 8.41
N HIS A 78 6.13 -4.10 7.60
CA HIS A 78 4.99 -4.17 6.68
C HIS A 78 5.33 -5.05 5.48
N ALA A 79 4.57 -6.13 5.30
CA ALA A 79 4.78 -7.06 4.20
C ALA A 79 4.42 -6.43 2.86
N SER A 80 5.26 -6.69 1.86
CA SER A 80 5.02 -6.37 0.46
C SER A 80 4.26 -7.51 -0.20
N TYR A 81 3.01 -7.28 -0.61
CA TYR A 81 2.21 -8.31 -1.26
C TYR A 81 2.39 -8.28 -2.78
N ALA A 82 2.36 -9.47 -3.39
CA ALA A 82 2.59 -9.66 -4.82
C ALA A 82 1.30 -9.56 -5.66
N ASP A 83 0.13 -9.73 -5.05
CA ASP A 83 -1.15 -9.86 -5.74
C ASP A 83 -2.03 -8.63 -5.55
N GLU A 84 -2.29 -7.91 -6.65
CA GLU A 84 -3.11 -6.70 -6.67
C GLU A 84 -4.62 -7.02 -6.63
N THR A 85 -5.39 -6.17 -5.94
CA THR A 85 -6.86 -6.23 -5.89
C THR A 85 -7.52 -5.91 -7.24
N TRP A 86 -8.82 -6.21 -7.42
CA TRP A 86 -9.55 -5.79 -8.63
C TRP A 86 -9.63 -4.25 -8.74
N THR A 87 -9.34 -3.72 -9.92
CA THR A 87 -9.46 -2.28 -10.20
C THR A 87 -10.90 -1.85 -10.46
N ILE A 88 -11.16 -0.54 -10.49
CA ILE A 88 -12.45 0.01 -10.91
C ILE A 88 -12.75 -0.44 -12.35
N ASP A 89 -11.77 -0.40 -13.26
CA ASP A 89 -11.92 -0.94 -14.62
C ASP A 89 -12.22 -2.45 -14.67
N ASN A 90 -11.70 -3.27 -13.74
CA ASN A 90 -12.07 -4.68 -13.66
C ASN A 90 -13.55 -4.85 -13.27
N TRP A 91 -14.05 -4.05 -12.33
CA TRP A 91 -15.45 -4.04 -11.95
C TRP A 91 -16.37 -3.47 -13.04
N VAL A 92 -15.98 -2.39 -13.73
CA VAL A 92 -16.76 -1.80 -14.84
C VAL A 92 -16.89 -2.77 -16.02
N ASN A 93 -15.80 -3.42 -16.41
CA ASN A 93 -15.76 -4.28 -17.60
C ASN A 93 -16.04 -5.75 -17.30
N ASN A 94 -16.16 -6.12 -16.02
CA ASN A 94 -16.19 -7.50 -15.53
C ASN A 94 -15.03 -8.37 -16.07
N THR A 95 -13.83 -7.79 -16.14
CA THR A 95 -12.63 -8.51 -16.57
C THR A 95 -11.95 -9.21 -15.40
N SER A 96 -11.32 -10.35 -15.66
CA SER A 96 -10.56 -11.07 -14.64
C SER A 96 -9.23 -10.37 -14.35
N ARG A 97 -8.84 -10.34 -13.07
CA ARG A 97 -7.49 -9.96 -12.63
C ARG A 97 -6.88 -11.12 -11.85
N ASN A 98 -5.62 -11.42 -12.14
CA ASN A 98 -4.83 -12.48 -11.49
C ASN A 98 -5.62 -13.81 -11.44
N SER A 99 -5.46 -14.59 -10.37
CA SER A 99 -6.18 -15.85 -10.15
C SER A 99 -7.60 -15.67 -9.58
N PHE A 100 -8.04 -14.44 -9.29
CA PHE A 100 -9.32 -14.16 -8.65
C PHE A 100 -10.53 -14.34 -9.59
N GLY A 101 -10.31 -14.31 -10.90
CA GLY A 101 -11.38 -14.39 -11.90
C GLY A 101 -12.21 -13.11 -12.00
N GLN A 102 -13.43 -13.21 -12.53
CA GLN A 102 -14.31 -12.05 -12.77
C GLN A 102 -15.02 -11.57 -11.49
N PRO A 103 -14.99 -10.26 -11.16
CA PRO A 103 -15.51 -9.74 -9.89
C PRO A 103 -17.01 -9.93 -9.72
N TRP A 104 -17.83 -9.67 -10.75
CA TRP A 104 -19.29 -9.89 -10.66
C TRP A 104 -19.67 -11.37 -10.58
N GLY A 105 -18.86 -12.25 -11.17
CA GLY A 105 -19.00 -13.70 -11.02
C GLY A 105 -18.78 -14.13 -9.57
N LYS A 106 -17.69 -13.65 -8.94
CA LYS A 106 -17.40 -13.91 -7.52
C LYS A 106 -18.47 -13.31 -6.60
N LEU A 107 -18.90 -12.06 -6.85
CA LEU A 107 -19.98 -11.41 -6.10
C LEU A 107 -21.28 -12.22 -6.16
N LYS A 108 -21.70 -12.66 -7.36
CA LYS A 108 -22.90 -13.48 -7.54
C LYS A 108 -22.79 -14.83 -6.82
N SER A 109 -21.63 -15.46 -6.84
CA SER A 109 -21.41 -16.74 -6.14
C SER A 109 -21.49 -16.59 -4.62
N SER A 110 -20.92 -15.52 -4.06
CA SER A 110 -20.98 -15.24 -2.62
C SER A 110 -22.35 -14.72 -2.16
N TYR A 111 -23.03 -13.95 -3.00
CA TYR A 111 -24.30 -13.28 -2.71
C TYR A 111 -25.32 -13.54 -3.82
N SER A 112 -25.82 -14.78 -3.89
CA SER A 112 -26.74 -15.25 -4.95
C SER A 112 -27.98 -14.38 -5.14
N LYS A 113 -28.49 -13.79 -4.05
CA LYS A 113 -29.61 -12.83 -4.04
C LYS A 113 -29.36 -11.54 -4.84
N VAL A 114 -28.12 -11.22 -5.22
CA VAL A 114 -27.81 -10.07 -6.09
C VAL A 114 -28.47 -10.25 -7.45
N TYR A 115 -28.56 -11.48 -7.95
CA TYR A 115 -29.27 -11.81 -9.18
C TYR A 115 -30.77 -11.98 -8.95
N ASP A 116 -31.59 -11.30 -9.75
CA ASP A 116 -33.06 -11.48 -9.76
C ASP A 116 -33.69 -11.23 -11.15
N LYS A 117 -35.01 -11.01 -11.18
CA LYS A 117 -35.77 -10.81 -12.43
C LYS A 117 -35.50 -9.45 -13.10
N THR A 118 -34.97 -8.46 -12.39
CA THR A 118 -34.77 -7.08 -12.85
C THR A 118 -33.41 -6.89 -13.53
N ASN A 119 -32.36 -7.56 -13.05
CA ASN A 119 -30.99 -7.46 -13.55
C ASN A 119 -30.58 -8.67 -14.42
N LYS A 120 -31.45 -9.01 -15.37
CA LYS A 120 -31.20 -10.08 -16.35
C LYS A 120 -31.36 -9.62 -17.79
N THR A 121 -30.61 -10.28 -18.67
CA THR A 121 -30.70 -10.14 -20.14
C THR A 121 -30.55 -11.53 -20.75
N GLY A 122 -31.48 -11.94 -21.61
CA GLY A 122 -31.49 -13.29 -22.18
C GLY A 122 -31.57 -14.43 -21.14
N GLY A 123 -32.08 -14.16 -19.94
CA GLY A 123 -32.08 -15.12 -18.82
C GLY A 123 -30.75 -15.29 -18.08
N GLN A 124 -29.71 -14.55 -18.48
CA GLN A 124 -28.42 -14.49 -17.80
C GLN A 124 -28.32 -13.26 -16.88
N PHE A 125 -27.40 -13.32 -15.91
CA PHE A 125 -27.14 -12.20 -15.00
C PHE A 125 -26.49 -11.04 -15.76
N ASP A 126 -27.11 -9.87 -15.70
CA ASP A 126 -26.64 -8.64 -16.34
C ASP A 126 -26.20 -7.64 -15.27
N PHE A 127 -24.90 -7.62 -15.00
CA PHE A 127 -24.30 -6.73 -14.01
C PHE A 127 -24.50 -5.25 -14.35
N ARG A 128 -24.71 -4.89 -15.62
CA ARG A 128 -24.99 -3.51 -16.06
C ARG A 128 -26.37 -3.01 -15.66
N LYS A 129 -27.22 -3.88 -15.10
CA LYS A 129 -28.56 -3.55 -14.57
C LYS A 129 -28.63 -3.62 -13.04
N VAL A 130 -27.52 -3.93 -12.35
CA VAL A 130 -27.50 -3.94 -10.88
C VAL A 130 -27.60 -2.51 -10.37
N THR A 131 -28.67 -2.22 -9.63
CA THR A 131 -28.83 -0.93 -8.96
C THR A 131 -28.10 -0.90 -7.62
N VAL A 132 -27.76 0.29 -7.17
CA VAL A 132 -27.18 0.56 -5.85
C VAL A 132 -28.08 0.01 -4.75
N GLY A 133 -29.38 0.28 -4.79
CA GLY A 133 -30.30 -0.24 -3.79
C GLY A 133 -30.28 -1.77 -3.71
N LYS A 134 -30.21 -2.45 -4.88
CA LYS A 134 -30.11 -3.90 -4.94
C LYS A 134 -28.79 -4.44 -4.37
N LEU A 135 -27.66 -3.80 -4.70
CA LEU A 135 -26.34 -4.20 -4.20
C LEU A 135 -26.27 -4.07 -2.67
N PHE A 136 -26.58 -2.89 -2.15
CA PHE A 136 -26.43 -2.57 -0.72
C PHE A 136 -27.48 -3.25 0.17
N SER A 137 -28.71 -3.51 -0.33
CA SER A 137 -29.70 -4.31 0.41
C SER A 137 -29.36 -5.80 0.45
N THR A 138 -28.60 -6.31 -0.54
CA THR A 138 -28.21 -7.72 -0.59
C THR A 138 -26.93 -7.98 0.20
N VAL A 139 -25.93 -7.12 0.03
CA VAL A 139 -24.64 -7.19 0.72
C VAL A 139 -24.71 -6.26 1.92
N GLY A 140 -25.47 -6.67 2.95
CA GLY A 140 -25.73 -5.86 4.15
C GLY A 140 -24.49 -5.51 5.00
N ALA A 141 -23.31 -5.98 4.60
CA ALA A 141 -22.02 -5.57 5.15
C ALA A 141 -21.44 -4.30 4.49
N LEU A 142 -22.03 -3.77 3.41
CA LEU A 142 -21.60 -2.53 2.76
C LEU A 142 -22.28 -1.28 3.35
N THR A 143 -21.54 -0.18 3.48
CA THR A 143 -22.07 1.16 3.77
C THR A 143 -22.07 2.02 2.51
N ARG A 144 -23.22 2.59 2.17
CA ARG A 144 -23.42 3.39 0.96
C ARG A 144 -22.66 4.72 1.05
N PRO A 145 -21.85 5.10 0.05
CA PRO A 145 -21.30 6.44 -0.03
C PRO A 145 -22.37 7.53 -0.03
N SER A 146 -22.07 8.68 0.58
CA SER A 146 -22.90 9.87 0.51
C SER A 146 -23.18 10.30 -0.94
N GLY A 147 -24.43 10.68 -1.26
CA GLY A 147 -24.79 11.18 -2.60
C GLY A 147 -25.04 10.10 -3.65
N MET A 148 -25.71 9.01 -3.28
CA MET A 148 -26.15 7.92 -4.17
C MET A 148 -27.62 7.55 -3.93
N SER A 149 -28.38 7.44 -5.01
CA SER A 149 -29.77 6.95 -5.00
C SER A 149 -29.82 5.42 -5.07
N ASP A 150 -30.87 4.82 -4.52
CA ASP A 150 -31.18 3.39 -4.71
C ASP A 150 -31.38 2.99 -6.18
N THR A 151 -31.80 3.94 -7.01
CA THR A 151 -32.07 3.76 -8.45
C THR A 151 -30.82 3.82 -9.32
N ASP A 152 -29.69 4.31 -8.80
CA ASP A 152 -28.47 4.46 -9.58
C ASP A 152 -27.93 3.09 -10.01
N ILE A 153 -27.48 2.97 -11.26
CA ILE A 153 -26.85 1.75 -11.76
C ILE A 153 -25.40 1.73 -11.26
N VAL A 154 -24.99 0.64 -10.58
CA VAL A 154 -23.66 0.54 -9.96
C VAL A 154 -22.55 0.76 -10.99
N VAL A 155 -22.63 0.11 -12.16
CA VAL A 155 -21.64 0.27 -13.24
C VAL A 155 -21.52 1.72 -13.72
N ASN A 156 -22.62 2.49 -13.72
CA ASN A 156 -22.58 3.90 -14.10
C ASN A 156 -21.88 4.75 -13.02
N VAL A 157 -22.12 4.45 -11.73
CA VAL A 157 -21.39 5.08 -10.62
C VAL A 157 -19.90 4.74 -10.70
N LEU A 158 -19.54 3.48 -10.96
CA LEU A 158 -18.14 3.05 -11.07
C LEU A 158 -17.41 3.74 -12.23
N ASN A 159 -18.08 3.94 -13.38
CA ASN A 159 -17.53 4.64 -14.53
C ASN A 159 -17.14 6.11 -14.24
N THR A 160 -17.67 6.74 -13.20
CA THR A 160 -17.31 8.13 -12.85
C THR A 160 -15.87 8.26 -12.32
N LYS A 161 -15.27 7.17 -11.83
CA LYS A 161 -13.96 7.13 -11.16
C LYS A 161 -13.80 8.15 -10.03
N ASP A 162 -14.92 8.53 -9.39
CA ASP A 162 -14.97 9.46 -8.25
C ASP A 162 -14.89 8.75 -6.88
N PHE A 163 -14.94 9.52 -5.79
CA PHE A 163 -14.95 9.01 -4.41
C PHE A 163 -15.88 7.81 -4.18
N ARG A 164 -17.10 7.84 -4.76
CA ARG A 164 -18.11 6.79 -4.58
C ARG A 164 -17.63 5.49 -5.22
N SER A 165 -17.04 5.57 -6.41
CA SER A 165 -16.47 4.40 -7.10
C SER A 165 -15.34 3.74 -6.32
N TYR A 166 -14.39 4.53 -5.78
CA TYR A 166 -13.30 4.03 -4.93
C TYR A 166 -13.85 3.35 -3.67
N VAL A 167 -14.78 3.98 -2.95
CA VAL A 167 -15.33 3.42 -1.71
C VAL A 167 -16.16 2.15 -1.95
N ILE A 168 -16.94 2.08 -3.03
CA ILE A 168 -17.69 0.86 -3.41
C ILE A 168 -16.70 -0.28 -3.67
N VAL A 169 -15.70 -0.05 -4.53
CA VAL A 169 -14.74 -1.09 -4.92
C VAL A 169 -13.86 -1.50 -3.74
N ALA A 170 -13.49 -0.59 -2.84
CA ALA A 170 -12.70 -0.91 -1.64
C ALA A 170 -13.44 -1.88 -0.72
N GLN A 171 -14.71 -1.60 -0.42
CA GLN A 171 -15.53 -2.47 0.42
C GLN A 171 -15.85 -3.81 -0.27
N LEU A 172 -16.07 -3.84 -1.58
CA LEU A 172 -16.30 -5.08 -2.33
C LEU A 172 -15.04 -5.94 -2.42
N ASN A 173 -13.88 -5.33 -2.69
CA ASN A 173 -12.58 -5.99 -2.66
C ASN A 173 -12.32 -6.58 -1.26
N TYR A 174 -12.59 -5.83 -0.19
CA TYR A 174 -12.52 -6.33 1.18
C TYR A 174 -13.40 -7.56 1.40
N LEU A 175 -14.70 -7.47 1.14
CA LEU A 175 -15.63 -8.56 1.42
C LEU A 175 -15.39 -9.83 0.60
N LEU A 176 -14.78 -9.73 -0.59
CA LEU A 176 -14.56 -10.85 -1.50
C LEU A 176 -13.14 -11.40 -1.50
N LEU A 177 -12.14 -10.60 -1.13
CA LEU A 177 -10.72 -10.98 -1.17
C LEU A 177 -10.14 -11.23 0.22
N ALA A 178 -10.48 -10.45 1.25
CA ALA A 178 -9.91 -10.63 2.59
C ALA A 178 -10.16 -12.05 3.18
N PRO A 179 -11.32 -12.70 2.97
CA PRO A 179 -11.53 -14.10 3.41
C PRO A 179 -10.74 -15.16 2.61
N LEU A 180 -10.05 -14.79 1.53
CA LEU A 180 -9.22 -15.71 0.76
C LEU A 180 -7.86 -15.84 1.45
N ALA A 181 -7.48 -17.07 1.82
CA ALA A 181 -6.27 -17.37 2.58
C ALA A 181 -4.93 -17.16 1.82
N THR A 182 -4.93 -16.35 0.76
CA THR A 182 -3.82 -16.12 -0.16
C THR A 182 -3.84 -14.69 -0.73
N PRO A 183 -2.65 -14.11 -0.95
CA PRO A 183 -1.84 -13.41 0.03
C PRO A 183 -2.18 -11.90 0.07
N ASN A 184 -3.45 -11.54 -0.15
CA ASN A 184 -3.84 -10.14 -0.26
C ASN A 184 -3.79 -9.39 1.09
N ASP A 185 -3.88 -10.08 2.24
CA ASP A 185 -3.64 -9.52 3.58
C ASP A 185 -4.36 -8.18 3.85
N LEU A 186 -5.49 -7.93 3.18
CA LEU A 186 -6.14 -6.62 3.12
C LEU A 186 -6.62 -6.18 4.52
N ASP A 187 -6.99 -7.15 5.36
CA ASP A 187 -7.29 -7.03 6.79
C ASP A 187 -6.17 -6.40 7.63
N ARG A 188 -4.90 -6.53 7.19
CA ARG A 188 -3.75 -5.88 7.84
C ARG A 188 -3.59 -4.42 7.42
N CYS A 189 -4.17 -4.03 6.29
CA CYS A 189 -4.10 -2.67 5.76
C CYS A 189 -5.23 -1.82 6.31
N VAL A 190 -6.47 -2.29 6.19
CA VAL A 190 -7.67 -1.55 6.55
C VAL A 190 -8.75 -2.53 6.97
N THR A 191 -9.52 -2.20 8.00
CA THR A 191 -10.66 -3.01 8.44
C THR A 191 -11.94 -2.60 7.71
N LEU A 192 -12.93 -3.50 7.66
CA LEU A 192 -14.26 -3.14 7.16
C LEU A 192 -14.88 -1.96 7.90
N VAL A 193 -14.61 -1.81 9.21
CA VAL A 193 -15.14 -0.71 10.02
C VAL A 193 -14.59 0.63 9.52
N GLU A 194 -13.29 0.74 9.33
CA GLU A 194 -12.65 1.94 8.79
C GLU A 194 -13.14 2.26 7.37
N LEU A 195 -13.31 1.25 6.50
CA LEU A 195 -13.88 1.44 5.15
C LEU A 195 -15.34 1.95 5.19
N LYS A 196 -16.14 1.55 6.18
CA LYS A 196 -17.50 2.04 6.38
C LYS A 196 -17.53 3.49 6.90
N GLU A 197 -16.60 3.85 7.78
CA GLU A 197 -16.44 5.23 8.25
C GLU A 197 -15.99 6.12 7.10
N MET A 198 -14.99 5.70 6.33
CA MET A 198 -14.55 6.38 5.09
C MET A 198 -15.71 6.61 4.11
N ALA A 199 -16.68 5.70 4.02
CA ALA A 199 -17.84 5.85 3.13
C ALA A 199 -18.75 7.04 3.48
N THR A 200 -18.66 7.60 4.69
CA THR A 200 -19.43 8.79 5.07
C THR A 200 -18.96 10.08 4.36
N GLY A 201 -17.77 10.06 3.75
CA GLY A 201 -17.15 11.21 3.09
C GLY A 201 -16.06 11.90 3.92
N THR A 202 -15.99 11.58 5.21
CA THR A 202 -14.91 12.00 6.12
C THR A 202 -14.42 10.82 6.96
N TYR A 203 -13.16 10.86 7.38
CA TYR A 203 -12.58 9.80 8.20
C TYR A 203 -11.50 10.35 9.13
N THR A 204 -11.46 9.85 10.38
CA THR A 204 -10.45 10.24 11.37
C THR A 204 -9.70 8.98 11.80
N PRO A 205 -8.41 8.82 11.44
CA PRO A 205 -7.65 7.62 11.82
C PRO A 205 -7.64 7.45 13.35
N PRO A 206 -7.80 6.21 13.89
CA PRO A 206 -7.96 5.97 15.33
C PRO A 206 -6.90 6.62 16.24
N ASN A 207 -5.66 6.71 15.75
CA ASN A 207 -4.52 7.28 16.48
C ASN A 207 -4.25 8.77 16.19
N MET A 208 -5.05 9.43 15.35
CA MET A 208 -4.92 10.85 14.97
C MET A 208 -6.27 11.58 15.08
N ARG A 209 -6.80 11.67 16.30
CA ARG A 209 -8.11 12.27 16.62
C ARG A 209 -8.29 13.75 16.19
N HIS A 210 -7.21 14.43 15.81
CA HIS A 210 -7.22 15.82 15.34
C HIS A 210 -7.06 15.96 13.82
N VAL A 211 -6.89 14.85 13.09
CA VAL A 211 -6.80 14.83 11.62
C VAL A 211 -8.09 14.26 11.07
N VAL A 212 -8.79 15.05 10.25
CA VAL A 212 -9.95 14.59 9.48
C VAL A 212 -9.54 14.54 8.01
N TRP A 213 -9.64 13.36 7.41
CA TRP A 213 -9.49 13.17 5.97
C TRP A 213 -10.78 13.51 5.27
N GLY A 214 -10.70 14.33 4.23
CA GLY A 214 -11.78 14.49 3.26
C GLY A 214 -11.73 13.41 2.17
N GLN A 215 -12.77 13.39 1.32
CA GLN A 215 -12.90 12.46 0.19
C GLN A 215 -11.62 12.31 -0.67
N GLY A 216 -10.91 13.41 -0.95
CA GLY A 216 -9.68 13.38 -1.73
C GLY A 216 -8.53 12.61 -1.07
N GLN A 217 -8.34 12.79 0.25
CA GLN A 217 -7.33 12.04 1.02
C GLN A 217 -7.72 10.56 1.17
N ILE A 218 -9.02 10.25 1.26
CA ILE A 218 -9.51 8.87 1.26
C ILE A 218 -9.19 8.18 -0.07
N ILE A 219 -9.45 8.83 -1.21
CA ILE A 219 -9.06 8.31 -2.54
C ILE A 219 -7.55 8.11 -2.61
N GLU A 220 -6.77 9.11 -2.19
CA GLU A 220 -5.31 9.06 -2.21
C GLU A 220 -4.76 7.90 -1.35
N TYR A 221 -5.33 7.67 -0.16
CA TYR A 221 -5.02 6.53 0.69
C TYR A 221 -5.34 5.20 -0.02
N LEU A 222 -6.55 5.02 -0.54
CA LEU A 222 -6.99 3.78 -1.18
C LEU A 222 -6.14 3.44 -2.42
N ASN A 223 -5.74 4.46 -3.20
CA ASN A 223 -4.93 4.32 -4.40
C ASN A 223 -3.46 4.02 -4.07
N ASN A 224 -2.82 4.83 -3.21
CA ASN A 224 -1.41 4.62 -2.83
C ASN A 224 -1.18 3.30 -2.08
N ASN A 225 -2.21 2.77 -1.41
CA ASN A 225 -2.18 1.47 -0.73
C ASN A 225 -2.74 0.32 -1.59
N TRP A 226 -2.96 0.50 -2.90
CA TRP A 226 -3.41 -0.55 -3.84
C TRP A 226 -4.69 -1.31 -3.43
N ILE A 227 -5.49 -0.73 -2.53
CA ILE A 227 -6.80 -1.25 -2.09
C ILE A 227 -7.82 -1.08 -3.22
N VAL A 228 -7.71 0.04 -3.96
CA VAL A 228 -8.42 0.31 -5.21
C VAL A 228 -7.56 1.17 -6.12
N VAL A 229 -7.35 0.71 -7.35
CA VAL A 229 -6.74 1.47 -8.45
C VAL A 229 -7.82 1.66 -9.53
N PRO A 230 -7.83 2.78 -10.29
CA PRO A 230 -8.83 3.03 -11.33
C PRO A 230 -8.85 2.01 -12.47
#